data_AF-A0A950C5K4-F1
#
_entry.id   AF-A0A950C5K4-F1
#
_cell.length_a   1.000
_cell.length_b   1.000
_cell.length_c   1.000
_cell.angle_alpha   90.00
_cell.angle_beta   90.00
_cell.angle_gamma   90.00
#
_symmetry.space_group_name_H-M   'P 1'
#
loop_
_entity.id
_entity.type
_entity.pdbx_description
1 polymer ?
#
loop_
_entity_poly.entity_id
_entity_poly.type
_entity_poly.pdbx_seq_one_letter_code
_entity_poly.pdbx_strand_id
1 'polypeptide(L)'
;MHAPAPVEESSLLRSIPAARVALIERIARAGSATGTRQDLRQRFLRAYFHGVAEEDLAERDPRQLAKAALAHLAFGARRAPRRSLVRVFNPEARTDGFESAHTLVLTVTEDMPFLVDSLSMAFARAALAVHLIVHPVLQVRRDRRGQLVDIGANGANAIHPESWQLYEIDRVTDPGRLAQLQQDLAATLADVRSAVVDWRAMRERVREIITRLEADPPPLPPSDVSEAAHLLDWMEGGHFVFLGYRRYRLQRGRSEDRLLADAHSGLGILNPARRPGQRPAATLLHGDVRARAREPELLILTKANSTATVHRGEFLDYVGVKTFDARGQVDGEHRFIGLWTSTAYQGSPRDIPVLRRKVERVIQHFGLDPASHDGKEVLAVLETYPRDELFQARVSDLIR
;
A
#
# COMPACT_ATOMS: atom_id res chain seq x y z
N MET A 1 8.70 8.53 -3.82
CA MET A 1 7.95 9.56 -3.06
C MET A 1 8.70 10.86 -3.20
N HIS A 2 8.34 11.66 -4.21
CA HIS A 2 8.71 13.07 -4.19
C HIS A 2 8.23 13.64 -2.85
N ALA A 3 9.14 14.26 -2.11
CA ALA A 3 8.70 15.21 -1.10
C ALA A 3 7.79 16.20 -1.84
N PRO A 4 6.58 16.50 -1.34
CA PRO A 4 5.87 17.63 -1.88
C PRO A 4 6.79 18.84 -1.72
N ALA A 5 7.04 19.55 -2.81
CA ALA A 5 7.57 20.91 -2.76
C ALA A 5 6.73 21.69 -1.73
N PRO A 6 7.31 22.68 -1.02
CA PRO A 6 6.54 23.50 -0.08
C PRO A 6 5.46 24.23 -0.88
N VAL A 7 4.27 23.64 -0.89
CA VAL A 7 3.05 24.30 -1.32
C VAL A 7 2.83 25.35 -0.27
N GLU A 8 3.02 26.61 -0.66
CA GLU A 8 2.61 27.76 0.14
C GLU A 8 1.23 27.45 0.74
N GLU A 9 1.11 27.56 2.07
CA GLU A 9 -0.07 27.30 2.90
C GLU A 9 -1.35 28.07 2.48
N SER A 10 -1.31 28.79 1.36
CA SER A 10 -2.32 29.72 0.86
C SER A 10 -3.25 29.14 -0.22
N SER A 11 -3.04 27.90 -0.72
CA SER A 11 -3.84 27.36 -1.85
C SER A 11 -4.92 26.32 -1.48
N LEU A 12 -5.01 25.88 -0.21
CA LEU A 12 -5.93 24.79 0.21
C LEU A 12 -7.23 25.23 0.91
N LEU A 13 -7.54 26.54 0.98
CA LEU A 13 -8.84 27.03 1.42
C LEU A 13 -9.80 27.18 0.24
N ARG A 14 -10.22 26.07 -0.39
CA ARG A 14 -11.59 26.05 -0.92
C ARG A 14 -12.48 26.11 0.30
N SER A 15 -13.13 27.25 0.53
CA SER A 15 -14.08 27.40 1.63
C SER A 15 -15.08 26.23 1.58
N ILE A 16 -15.30 25.59 2.73
CA ILE A 16 -16.34 24.58 2.85
C ILE A 16 -17.65 25.23 2.39
N PRO A 17 -18.41 24.63 1.45
CA PRO A 17 -19.67 25.22 1.01
C PRO A 17 -20.59 25.48 2.21
N ALA A 18 -21.28 26.62 2.20
CA ALA A 18 -22.10 27.06 3.33
C ALA A 18 -23.20 26.02 3.70
N ALA A 19 -23.74 25.32 2.71
CA ALA A 19 -24.69 24.23 2.91
C ALA A 19 -24.11 23.08 3.74
N ARG A 20 -22.88 22.64 3.43
CA ARG A 20 -22.16 21.63 4.22
C ARG A 20 -21.91 22.09 5.65
N VAL A 21 -21.46 23.34 5.82
CA VAL A 21 -21.26 23.92 7.17
C VAL A 21 -22.56 23.88 7.96
N ALA A 22 -23.69 24.26 7.36
CA ALA A 22 -24.99 24.22 8.02
C ALA A 22 -25.41 22.79 8.42
N LEU A 23 -25.14 21.79 7.58
CA LEU A 23 -25.38 20.37 7.89
C LEU A 23 -24.50 19.90 9.05
N ILE A 24 -23.20 20.20 9.02
CA ILE A 24 -22.26 19.87 10.09
C ILE A 24 -22.69 20.51 11.41
N GLU A 25 -23.13 21.77 11.40
CA GLU A 25 -23.63 22.45 12.59
C GLU A 25 -24.94 21.83 13.12
N ARG A 26 -25.82 21.33 12.24
CA ARG A 26 -27.00 20.56 12.67
C ARG A 26 -26.61 19.28 13.39
N ILE A 27 -25.61 18.56 12.88
CA ILE A 27 -25.07 17.34 13.50
C ILE A 27 -24.43 17.68 14.86
N ALA A 28 -23.60 18.72 14.92
CA ALA A 28 -22.96 19.18 16.14
C ALA A 28 -23.99 19.55 17.22
N ARG A 29 -25.05 20.30 16.85
CA ARG A 29 -26.17 20.61 17.75
C ARG A 29 -26.89 19.35 18.23
N ALA A 30 -27.18 18.40 17.35
CA ALA A 30 -27.84 17.14 17.69
C ALA A 30 -27.03 16.27 18.67
N GLY A 31 -25.70 16.35 18.64
CA GLY A 31 -24.80 15.68 19.58
C GLY A 31 -24.47 16.46 20.85
N SER A 32 -25.08 17.63 21.07
CA SER A 32 -24.83 18.44 22.27
C SER A 32 -25.39 17.76 23.52
N ALA A 33 -24.57 17.69 24.57
CA ALA A 33 -24.98 17.25 25.91
C ALA A 33 -24.25 18.10 26.95
N THR A 34 -24.83 18.24 28.15
CA THR A 34 -24.22 18.93 29.29
C THR A 34 -23.06 18.10 29.87
N GLY A 35 -21.87 18.69 30.03
CA GLY A 35 -20.77 18.04 30.74
C GLY A 35 -19.38 18.64 30.48
N THR A 36 -18.39 18.23 31.29
CA THR A 36 -17.01 18.75 31.31
C THR A 36 -16.20 18.53 30.04
N ARG A 37 -16.67 17.73 29.07
CA ARG A 37 -16.01 17.50 27.76
C ARG A 37 -16.84 17.97 26.56
N GLN A 38 -17.83 18.84 26.79
CA GLN A 38 -18.72 19.33 25.73
C GLN A 38 -17.96 20.03 24.60
N ASP A 39 -17.02 20.92 24.94
CA ASP A 39 -16.19 21.62 23.95
C ASP A 39 -15.44 20.66 23.02
N LEU A 40 -14.73 19.67 23.58
CA LEU A 40 -14.01 18.66 22.80
C LEU A 40 -14.94 17.89 21.87
N ARG A 41 -16.11 17.45 22.36
CA ARG A 41 -17.10 16.72 21.54
C ARG A 41 -17.59 17.58 20.38
N GLN A 42 -17.84 18.85 20.63
CA GLN A 42 -18.32 19.81 19.65
C GLN A 42 -17.27 20.11 18.58
N ARG A 43 -16.01 20.30 18.96
CA ARG A 43 -14.89 20.42 18.00
C ARG A 43 -14.69 19.14 17.21
N PHE A 44 -14.85 17.98 17.86
CA PHE A 44 -14.72 16.69 17.20
C PHE A 44 -15.77 16.52 16.11
N LEU A 45 -17.06 16.70 16.43
CA LEU A 45 -18.15 16.55 15.46
C LEU A 45 -17.96 17.46 14.22
N ARG A 46 -17.49 18.70 14.42
CA ARG A 46 -17.21 19.63 13.31
C ARG A 46 -16.06 19.15 12.44
N ALA A 47 -14.94 18.76 13.04
CA ALA A 47 -13.80 18.25 12.30
C ALA A 47 -14.11 16.90 11.62
N TYR A 48 -14.95 16.08 12.25
CA TYR A 48 -15.21 14.70 11.84
C TYR A 48 -15.89 14.60 10.48
N PHE A 49 -16.88 15.46 10.23
CA PHE A 49 -17.67 15.47 8.99
C PHE A 49 -17.18 16.48 7.94
N HIS A 50 -16.09 17.20 8.20
CA HIS A 50 -15.58 18.25 7.31
C HIS A 50 -15.35 17.77 5.87
N GLY A 51 -14.83 16.55 5.71
CA GLY A 51 -14.50 15.96 4.41
C GLY A 51 -15.66 15.21 3.73
N VAL A 52 -16.82 15.11 4.35
CA VAL A 52 -17.95 14.31 3.83
C VAL A 52 -18.76 15.12 2.83
N ALA A 53 -19.27 14.45 1.79
CA ALA A 53 -20.08 15.06 0.75
C ALA A 53 -21.41 15.60 1.31
N GLU A 54 -21.99 16.61 0.66
CA GLU A 54 -23.21 17.26 1.15
C GLU A 54 -24.43 16.34 1.05
N GLU A 55 -24.48 15.57 -0.03
CA GLU A 55 -25.50 14.59 -0.34
C GLU A 55 -25.54 13.52 0.76
N ASP A 56 -24.37 12.97 1.12
CA ASP A 56 -24.23 11.98 2.18
C ASP A 56 -24.71 12.46 3.55
N LEU A 57 -24.42 13.72 3.88
CA LEU A 57 -24.86 14.34 5.14
C LEU A 57 -26.35 14.69 5.13
N ALA A 58 -26.89 15.09 3.98
CA ALA A 58 -28.28 15.51 3.83
C ALA A 58 -29.27 14.33 3.86
N GLU A 59 -28.88 13.18 3.33
CA GLU A 59 -29.71 11.97 3.27
C GLU A 59 -29.85 11.24 4.62
N ARG A 60 -29.05 11.61 5.62
CA ARG A 60 -28.97 10.90 6.92
C ARG A 60 -29.50 11.74 8.07
N ASP A 61 -30.04 11.08 9.09
CA ASP A 61 -30.49 11.76 10.32
C ASP A 61 -29.27 12.34 11.07
N PRO A 62 -29.21 13.67 11.30
CA PRO A 62 -28.11 14.30 12.03
C PRO A 62 -27.90 13.73 13.44
N ARG A 63 -28.95 13.23 14.09
CA ARG A 63 -28.84 12.59 15.42
C ARG A 63 -28.09 11.26 15.34
N GLN A 64 -28.35 10.47 14.30
CA GLN A 64 -27.67 9.18 14.10
C GLN A 64 -26.19 9.40 13.76
N LEU A 65 -25.90 10.34 12.86
CA LEU A 65 -24.52 10.75 12.53
C LEU A 65 -23.76 11.22 13.78
N ALA A 66 -24.38 12.06 14.62
CA ALA A 66 -23.77 12.52 15.86
C ALA A 66 -23.48 11.37 16.83
N LYS A 67 -24.42 10.43 16.99
CA LYS A 67 -24.22 9.26 17.86
C LYS A 67 -23.11 8.34 17.35
N ALA A 68 -23.06 8.06 16.05
CA ALA A 68 -22.01 7.24 15.44
C ALA A 68 -20.62 7.87 15.63
N ALA A 69 -20.49 9.17 15.37
CA ALA A 69 -19.25 9.91 15.58
C ALA A 69 -18.84 9.94 17.07
N LEU A 70 -19.77 10.14 18.00
CA LEU A 70 -19.48 10.13 19.44
C LEU A 70 -19.12 8.72 19.95
N ALA A 71 -19.74 7.67 19.41
CA ALA A 71 -19.34 6.28 19.67
C ALA A 71 -17.92 6.03 19.18
N HIS A 72 -17.55 6.58 18.01
CA HIS A 72 -16.18 6.52 17.51
C HIS A 72 -15.19 7.28 18.41
N LEU A 73 -15.53 8.50 18.84
CA LEU A 73 -14.73 9.27 19.81
C LEU A 73 -14.49 8.49 21.11
N ALA A 74 -15.52 7.81 21.63
CA ALA A 74 -15.40 6.96 22.81
C ALA A 74 -14.50 5.74 22.56
N PHE A 75 -14.65 5.08 21.41
CA PHE A 75 -13.82 3.94 21.00
C PHE A 75 -12.34 4.33 20.87
N GLY A 76 -12.05 5.45 20.23
CA GLY A 76 -10.69 5.97 20.05
C GLY A 76 -10.12 6.72 21.26
N ALA A 77 -10.86 6.80 22.37
CA ALA A 77 -10.48 7.55 23.55
C ALA A 77 -9.14 7.07 24.12
N ARG A 78 -8.83 5.77 24.06
CA ARG A 78 -7.54 5.22 24.50
C ARG A 78 -6.91 4.40 23.38
N ARG A 79 -5.73 4.80 22.93
CA ARG A 79 -4.95 4.10 21.91
C ARG A 79 -3.49 4.04 22.33
N ALA A 80 -2.91 2.84 22.34
CA ALA A 80 -1.47 2.70 22.55
C ALA A 80 -0.69 3.22 21.33
N PRO A 81 0.49 3.83 21.51
CA PRO A 81 1.33 4.25 20.39
C PRO A 81 1.57 3.10 19.40
N ARG A 82 1.61 3.41 18.10
CA ARG A 82 1.88 2.43 17.03
C ARG A 82 0.89 1.26 16.93
N ARG A 83 -0.27 1.36 17.57
CA ARG A 83 -1.36 0.39 17.45
C ARG A 83 -2.54 1.04 16.74
N SER A 84 -3.13 0.30 15.80
CA SER A 84 -4.39 0.66 15.17
C SER A 84 -5.54 0.01 15.95
N LEU A 85 -6.64 0.73 16.09
CA LEU A 85 -7.89 0.21 16.64
C LEU A 85 -8.81 -0.13 15.47
N VAL A 86 -9.49 -1.27 15.54
CA VAL A 86 -10.52 -1.69 14.57
C VAL A 86 -11.71 -2.26 15.34
N ARG A 87 -12.91 -1.80 15.01
CA ARG A 87 -14.17 -2.36 15.52
C ARG A 87 -15.15 -2.54 14.37
N VAL A 88 -15.70 -3.73 14.23
CA VAL A 88 -16.76 -4.05 13.26
C VAL A 88 -17.99 -4.52 14.03
N PHE A 89 -19.13 -3.86 13.87
CA PHE A 89 -20.33 -4.17 14.66
C PHE A 89 -21.62 -3.68 13.99
N ASN A 90 -22.74 -4.29 14.39
CA ASN A 90 -24.07 -3.76 14.12
C ASN A 90 -24.50 -2.92 15.33
N PRO A 91 -24.77 -1.61 15.19
CA PRO A 91 -25.20 -0.79 16.32
C PRO A 91 -26.53 -1.27 16.91
N GLU A 92 -26.60 -1.41 18.23
CA GLU A 92 -27.83 -1.71 18.95
C GLU A 92 -28.20 -0.59 19.94
N ALA A 93 -29.50 -0.26 20.05
CA ALA A 93 -29.96 0.85 20.88
C ALA A 93 -29.53 0.73 22.35
N ARG A 94 -29.47 -0.50 22.87
CA ARG A 94 -29.15 -0.78 24.27
C ARG A 94 -27.66 -0.65 24.59
N THR A 95 -26.78 -1.09 23.70
CA THR A 95 -25.33 -1.13 23.93
C THR A 95 -24.63 0.12 23.41
N ASP A 96 -25.03 0.60 22.23
CA ASP A 96 -24.36 1.69 21.52
C ASP A 96 -25.15 3.00 21.55
N GLY A 97 -26.42 2.96 21.99
CA GLY A 97 -27.29 4.13 22.10
C GLY A 97 -27.96 4.50 20.77
N PHE A 98 -27.77 3.71 19.72
CA PHE A 98 -28.38 3.88 18.41
C PHE A 98 -28.43 2.59 17.61
N GLU A 99 -29.24 2.59 16.55
CA GLU A 99 -29.37 1.47 15.62
C GLU A 99 -29.07 1.95 14.21
N SER A 100 -28.56 1.04 13.38
CA SER A 100 -28.36 1.26 11.95
C SER A 100 -28.85 0.06 11.17
N ALA A 101 -29.30 0.31 9.93
CA ALA A 101 -29.57 -0.75 8.96
C ALA A 101 -28.26 -1.35 8.39
N HIS A 102 -27.11 -0.74 8.65
CA HIS A 102 -25.80 -1.12 8.15
C HIS A 102 -24.90 -1.68 9.25
N THR A 103 -23.87 -2.42 8.84
CA THR A 103 -22.73 -2.73 9.71
C THR A 103 -21.79 -1.53 9.71
N LEU A 104 -21.30 -1.14 10.90
CA LEU A 104 -20.32 -0.08 11.04
C LEU A 104 -18.92 -0.63 11.26
N VAL A 105 -17.96 0.01 10.62
CA VAL A 105 -16.53 -0.21 10.82
C VAL A 105 -15.90 1.07 11.33
N LEU A 106 -15.24 1.01 12.48
CA LEU A 106 -14.51 2.12 13.07
C LEU A 106 -13.03 1.79 13.12
N THR A 107 -12.19 2.68 12.61
CA THR A 107 -10.74 2.55 12.70
C THR A 107 -10.09 3.83 13.21
N VAL A 108 -9.11 3.67 14.10
CA VAL A 108 -8.26 4.77 14.58
C VAL A 108 -6.79 4.37 14.48
N THR A 109 -6.02 5.11 13.71
CA THR A 109 -4.60 4.81 13.48
C THR A 109 -3.78 6.10 13.31
N GLU A 110 -2.46 5.99 13.39
CA GLU A 110 -1.57 7.06 12.92
C GLU A 110 -1.86 7.34 11.44
N ASP A 111 -1.88 8.62 11.07
CA ASP A 111 -2.11 8.99 9.68
C ASP A 111 -0.92 8.56 8.81
N MET A 112 -1.24 7.94 7.67
CA MET A 112 -0.25 7.44 6.71
C MET A 112 -0.90 7.24 5.33
N PRO A 113 -0.09 7.17 4.25
CA PRO A 113 -0.60 6.82 2.93
C PRO A 113 -1.28 5.45 2.90
N PHE A 114 -2.15 5.25 1.91
CA PHE A 114 -2.79 3.98 1.59
C PHE A 114 -3.80 3.43 2.61
N LEU A 115 -4.34 4.24 3.52
CA LEU A 115 -5.31 3.71 4.49
C LEU A 115 -6.69 3.43 3.86
N VAL A 116 -7.27 4.42 3.16
CA VAL A 116 -8.65 4.36 2.66
C VAL A 116 -8.82 3.34 1.54
N ASP A 117 -7.93 3.36 0.56
CA ASP A 117 -7.87 2.43 -0.57
C ASP A 117 -7.64 0.99 -0.11
N SER A 118 -6.71 0.75 0.83
CA SER A 118 -6.45 -0.60 1.37
C SER A 118 -7.65 -1.18 2.13
N LEU A 119 -8.36 -0.36 2.92
CA LEU A 119 -9.58 -0.79 3.59
C LEU A 119 -10.73 -1.02 2.60
N SER A 120 -10.87 -0.14 1.60
CA SER A 120 -11.86 -0.29 0.52
C SER A 120 -11.67 -1.62 -0.23
N MET A 121 -10.43 -2.03 -0.49
CA MET A 121 -10.13 -3.34 -1.06
C MET A 121 -10.52 -4.51 -0.14
N ALA A 122 -10.34 -4.36 1.17
CA ALA A 122 -10.74 -5.39 2.12
C ALA A 122 -12.26 -5.60 2.09
N PHE A 123 -13.05 -4.53 1.99
CA PHE A 123 -14.50 -4.62 1.79
C PHE A 123 -14.87 -5.26 0.44
N ALA A 124 -14.21 -4.85 -0.64
CA ALA A 124 -14.44 -5.43 -1.97
C ALA A 124 -14.15 -6.94 -1.99
N ARG A 125 -13.07 -7.41 -1.37
CA ARG A 125 -12.76 -8.86 -1.24
C ARG A 125 -13.82 -9.61 -0.43
N ALA A 126 -14.41 -8.95 0.56
CA ALA A 126 -15.52 -9.51 1.35
C ALA A 126 -16.87 -9.44 0.62
N ALA A 127 -16.91 -8.89 -0.60
CA ALA A 127 -18.11 -8.60 -1.38
C ALA A 127 -19.13 -7.73 -0.61
N LEU A 128 -18.64 -6.69 0.07
CA LEU A 128 -19.45 -5.74 0.83
C LEU A 128 -19.36 -4.36 0.18
N ALA A 129 -20.51 -3.81 -0.21
CA ALA A 129 -20.61 -2.44 -0.67
C ALA A 129 -20.39 -1.47 0.50
N VAL A 130 -19.77 -0.33 0.19
CA VAL A 130 -19.56 0.79 1.12
C VAL A 130 -20.58 1.87 0.80
N HIS A 131 -21.38 2.26 1.79
CA HIS A 131 -22.48 3.22 1.68
C HIS A 131 -22.12 4.61 2.19
N LEU A 132 -21.13 4.70 3.09
CA LEU A 132 -20.61 5.96 3.62
C LEU A 132 -19.14 5.77 4.01
N ILE A 133 -18.33 6.79 3.75
CA ILE A 133 -16.98 6.90 4.30
C ILE A 133 -16.84 8.25 5.00
N VAL A 134 -16.44 8.21 6.27
CA VAL A 134 -16.05 9.40 7.03
C VAL A 134 -14.62 9.19 7.49
N HIS A 135 -13.65 9.90 6.88
CA HIS A 135 -12.22 9.63 7.09
C HIS A 135 -11.37 10.88 7.46
N PRO A 136 -11.78 11.70 8.45
CA PRO A 136 -10.99 12.86 8.87
C PRO A 136 -9.59 12.49 9.36
N VAL A 137 -8.63 13.34 9.03
CA VAL A 137 -7.32 13.38 9.69
C VAL A 137 -7.40 14.38 10.83
N LEU A 138 -7.29 13.90 12.05
CA LEU A 138 -7.38 14.70 13.26
C LEU A 138 -6.00 14.92 13.85
N GLN A 139 -5.69 16.17 14.14
CA GLN A 139 -4.51 16.56 14.91
C GLN A 139 -4.81 16.27 16.39
N VAL A 140 -4.26 15.19 16.96
CA VAL A 140 -4.62 14.75 18.33
C VAL A 140 -3.48 14.89 19.34
N ARG A 141 -3.87 15.12 20.59
CA ARG A 141 -2.96 15.07 21.75
C ARG A 141 -3.39 13.97 22.71
N ARG A 142 -2.49 13.03 22.97
CA ARG A 142 -2.68 11.93 23.93
C ARG A 142 -1.72 12.04 25.11
N ASP A 143 -2.13 11.55 26.28
CA ASP A 143 -1.25 11.40 27.44
C ASP A 143 -0.33 10.17 27.32
N ARG A 144 0.56 9.97 28.30
CA ARG A 144 1.50 8.83 28.34
C ARG A 144 0.80 7.45 28.41
N ARG A 145 -0.48 7.40 28.78
CA ARG A 145 -1.30 6.18 28.85
C ARG A 145 -2.10 5.94 27.57
N GLY A 146 -1.95 6.81 26.58
CA GLY A 146 -2.66 6.76 25.30
C GLY A 146 -4.05 7.40 25.35
N GLN A 147 -4.42 8.06 26.44
CA GLN A 147 -5.72 8.70 26.59
C GLN A 147 -5.78 9.99 25.78
N LEU A 148 -6.80 10.13 24.94
CA LEU A 148 -7.09 11.35 24.19
C LEU A 148 -7.43 12.47 25.16
N VAL A 149 -6.60 13.51 25.14
CA VAL A 149 -6.77 14.71 25.96
C VAL A 149 -7.45 15.80 25.14
N ASP A 150 -7.03 16.01 23.89
CA ASP A 150 -7.50 17.11 23.07
C ASP A 150 -7.33 16.83 21.56
N ILE A 151 -7.99 17.63 20.72
CA ILE A 151 -7.84 17.65 19.26
C ILE A 151 -7.62 19.10 18.79
N GLY A 152 -6.97 19.31 17.65
CA GLY A 152 -6.71 20.63 17.08
C GLY A 152 -5.43 21.29 17.58
N ALA A 153 -5.12 22.46 17.01
CA ALA A 153 -3.87 23.18 17.19
C ALA A 153 -3.91 24.18 18.37
N ASN A 154 -3.93 23.67 19.60
CA ASN A 154 -3.80 24.52 20.79
C ASN A 154 -2.44 24.31 21.48
N GLY A 155 -1.42 25.07 21.05
CA GLY A 155 -0.14 25.25 21.75
C GLY A 155 0.92 24.14 21.55
N ALA A 156 2.15 24.45 22.01
CA ALA A 156 3.45 23.84 21.69
C ALA A 156 3.69 22.36 22.14
N ASN A 157 2.66 21.58 22.40
CA ASN A 157 2.81 20.14 22.66
C ASN A 157 2.77 19.35 21.35
N ALA A 158 3.50 18.23 21.27
CA ALA A 158 3.51 17.39 20.07
C ALA A 158 2.10 16.88 19.74
N ILE A 159 1.54 17.40 18.65
CA ILE A 159 0.29 16.93 18.08
C ILE A 159 0.64 15.93 16.97
N HIS A 160 -0.07 14.81 16.94
CA HIS A 160 0.13 13.76 15.94
C HIS A 160 -1.10 13.66 15.05
N PRO A 161 -0.94 13.60 13.72
CA PRO A 161 -2.06 13.31 12.84
C PRO A 161 -2.50 11.86 13.04
N GLU A 162 -3.79 11.68 13.33
CA GLU A 162 -4.45 10.38 13.35
C GLU A 162 -5.54 10.33 12.29
N SER A 163 -5.62 9.21 11.58
CA SER A 163 -6.71 8.92 10.68
C SER A 163 -7.83 8.21 11.45
N TRP A 164 -9.01 8.82 11.47
CA TRP A 164 -10.20 8.30 12.12
C TRP A 164 -11.22 7.98 11.03
N GLN A 165 -11.49 6.70 10.79
CA GLN A 165 -12.33 6.29 9.67
C GLN A 165 -13.56 5.51 10.13
N LEU A 166 -14.73 5.95 9.67
CA LEU A 166 -15.99 5.22 9.78
C LEU A 166 -16.43 4.80 8.40
N TYR A 167 -16.82 3.54 8.28
CA TYR A 167 -17.47 3.00 7.09
C TYR A 167 -18.85 2.47 7.47
N GLU A 168 -19.87 2.84 6.70
CA GLU A 168 -21.14 2.11 6.65
C GLU A 168 -21.04 1.11 5.51
N ILE A 169 -21.22 -0.18 5.81
CA ILE A 169 -21.16 -1.25 4.81
C ILE A 169 -22.44 -2.08 4.80
N ASP A 170 -22.59 -2.95 3.80
CA ASP A 170 -23.65 -3.95 3.77
C ASP A 170 -23.78 -4.68 5.12
N ARG A 171 -25.02 -4.91 5.55
CA ARG A 171 -25.26 -5.53 6.85
C ARG A 171 -24.80 -6.98 6.86
N VAL A 172 -23.85 -7.27 7.74
CA VAL A 172 -23.38 -8.63 8.02
C VAL A 172 -24.06 -9.14 9.29
N THR A 173 -24.87 -10.19 9.15
CA THR A 173 -25.63 -10.79 10.26
C THR A 173 -24.91 -11.96 10.92
N ASP A 174 -24.02 -12.63 10.20
CA ASP A 174 -23.22 -13.75 10.72
C ASP A 174 -22.07 -13.24 11.62
N PRO A 175 -22.06 -13.58 12.92
CA PRO A 175 -20.99 -13.19 13.84
C PRO A 175 -19.60 -13.69 13.42
N GLY A 176 -19.52 -14.87 12.78
CA GLY A 176 -18.27 -15.42 12.28
C GLY A 176 -17.65 -14.55 11.18
N ARG A 177 -18.48 -14.13 10.22
CA ARG A 177 -18.06 -13.18 9.16
C ARG A 177 -17.69 -11.81 9.72
N LEU A 178 -18.40 -11.28 10.72
CA LEU A 178 -18.04 -10.02 11.38
C LEU A 178 -16.66 -10.10 12.03
N ALA A 179 -16.41 -11.17 12.78
CA ALA A 179 -15.12 -11.40 13.45
C ALA A 179 -13.98 -11.54 12.43
N GLN A 180 -14.19 -12.29 11.35
CA GLN A 180 -13.22 -12.43 10.27
C GLN A 180 -12.91 -11.09 9.61
N LEU A 181 -13.95 -10.31 9.26
CA LEU A 181 -13.76 -8.99 8.65
C LEU A 181 -12.94 -8.07 9.57
N GLN A 182 -13.21 -8.06 10.88
CA GLN A 182 -12.42 -7.28 11.82
C GLN A 182 -10.94 -7.70 11.84
N GLN A 183 -10.66 -9.01 11.80
CA GLN A 183 -9.29 -9.52 11.74
C GLN A 183 -8.59 -9.14 10.44
N ASP A 184 -9.29 -9.24 9.31
CA ASP A 184 -8.75 -8.90 7.99
C ASP A 184 -8.41 -7.41 7.89
N LEU A 185 -9.30 -6.53 8.35
CA LEU A 185 -9.06 -5.09 8.39
C LEU A 185 -7.88 -4.73 9.31
N ALA A 186 -7.80 -5.36 10.48
CA ALA A 186 -6.66 -5.17 11.39
C ALA A 186 -5.33 -5.65 10.76
N ALA A 187 -5.36 -6.78 10.04
CA ALA A 187 -4.20 -7.30 9.33
C ALA A 187 -3.78 -6.37 8.18
N THR A 188 -4.74 -5.81 7.44
CA THR A 188 -4.51 -4.81 6.38
C THR A 188 -3.86 -3.54 6.94
N LEU A 189 -4.38 -2.96 8.03
CA LEU A 189 -3.76 -1.78 8.65
C LEU A 189 -2.34 -2.06 9.15
N ALA A 190 -2.08 -3.28 9.64
CA ALA A 190 -0.74 -3.70 10.03
C ALA A 190 0.21 -3.80 8.82
N ASP A 191 -0.28 -4.28 7.66
CA ASP A 191 0.50 -4.30 6.41
C ASP A 191 0.85 -2.89 5.93
N VAL A 192 -0.14 -1.99 5.88
CA VAL A 192 0.07 -0.58 5.50
C VAL A 192 1.16 0.04 6.39
N ARG A 193 1.01 -0.11 7.71
CA ARG A 193 1.98 0.44 8.66
C ARG A 193 3.39 -0.14 8.44
N SER A 194 3.50 -1.45 8.27
CA SER A 194 4.80 -2.09 8.05
C SER A 194 5.47 -1.58 6.76
N ALA A 195 4.72 -1.51 5.65
CA ALA A 195 5.24 -0.99 4.39
C ALA A 195 5.69 0.47 4.50
N VAL A 196 4.89 1.33 5.14
CA VAL A 196 5.19 2.76 5.30
C VAL A 196 6.38 2.99 6.24
N VAL A 197 6.46 2.30 7.38
CA VAL A 197 7.56 2.46 8.35
C VAL A 197 8.90 2.04 7.75
N ASP A 198 8.93 0.90 7.04
CA ASP A 198 10.15 0.35 6.47
C ASP A 198 10.47 0.90 5.06
N TRP A 199 9.62 1.77 4.51
CA TRP A 199 9.75 2.32 3.15
C TRP A 199 11.14 2.86 2.86
N ARG A 200 11.66 3.70 3.76
CA ARG A 200 12.96 4.33 3.59
C ARG A 200 14.09 3.30 3.58
N ALA A 201 14.03 2.31 4.47
CA ALA A 201 15.01 1.24 4.53
C ALA A 201 14.97 0.35 3.27
N MET A 202 13.79 0.14 2.67
CA MET A 202 13.67 -0.58 1.40
C MET A 202 14.32 0.19 0.24
N ARG A 203 14.15 1.52 0.17
CA ARG A 203 14.84 2.37 -0.83
C ARG A 203 16.35 2.39 -0.64
N GLU A 204 16.80 2.51 0.61
CA GLU A 204 18.23 2.45 0.95
C GLU A 204 18.84 1.12 0.47
N ARG A 205 18.12 0.01 0.62
CA ARG A 205 18.56 -1.29 0.10
C ARG A 205 18.69 -1.32 -1.42
N VAL A 206 17.78 -0.68 -2.16
CA VAL A 206 17.89 -0.56 -3.63
C VAL A 206 19.17 0.19 -4.00
N ARG A 207 19.43 1.33 -3.35
CA ARG A 207 20.64 2.14 -3.58
C ARG A 207 21.92 1.37 -3.27
N GLU A 208 21.95 0.63 -2.15
CA GLU A 208 23.07 -0.24 -1.79
C GLU A 208 23.35 -1.31 -2.86
N ILE A 209 22.29 -1.88 -3.45
CA ILE A 209 22.42 -2.87 -4.54
C ILE A 209 23.00 -2.20 -5.79
N ILE A 210 22.50 -1.03 -6.18
CA ILE A 210 23.04 -0.25 -7.32
C ILE A 210 24.53 0.01 -7.13
N THR A 211 24.92 0.59 -5.98
CA THR A 211 26.33 0.87 -5.67
C THR A 211 27.19 -0.39 -5.71
N ARG A 212 26.67 -1.54 -5.26
CA ARG A 212 27.40 -2.82 -5.35
C ARG A 212 27.58 -3.29 -6.79
N LEU A 213 26.52 -3.19 -7.62
CA LEU A 213 26.60 -3.58 -9.03
C LEU A 213 27.62 -2.73 -9.81
N GLU A 214 27.80 -1.46 -9.42
CA GLU A 214 28.80 -0.57 -10.02
C GLU A 214 30.22 -0.85 -9.52
N ALA A 215 30.38 -1.12 -8.22
CA ALA A 215 31.69 -1.32 -7.60
C ALA A 215 32.28 -2.72 -7.84
N ASP A 216 31.45 -3.75 -7.86
CA ASP A 216 31.82 -5.16 -8.02
C ASP A 216 30.77 -5.88 -8.90
N PRO A 217 30.78 -5.62 -10.22
CA PRO A 217 29.79 -6.18 -11.12
C PRO A 217 29.92 -7.72 -11.20
N PRO A 218 28.80 -8.46 -11.21
CA PRO A 218 28.85 -9.90 -11.41
C PRO A 218 29.39 -10.24 -12.82
N PRO A 219 29.88 -11.47 -13.06
CA PRO A 219 30.44 -11.90 -14.34
C PRO A 219 29.35 -12.14 -15.40
N LEU A 220 28.61 -11.09 -15.73
CA LEU A 220 27.54 -11.00 -16.70
C LEU A 220 27.87 -9.93 -17.75
N PRO A 221 27.18 -9.89 -18.90
CA PRO A 221 27.38 -8.83 -19.88
C PRO A 221 27.22 -7.44 -19.24
N PRO A 222 28.19 -6.50 -19.38
CA PRO A 222 28.14 -5.18 -18.74
C PRO A 222 26.87 -4.39 -19.04
N SER A 223 26.33 -4.55 -20.26
CA SER A 223 25.06 -3.92 -20.65
C SER A 223 23.87 -4.40 -19.83
N ASP A 224 23.87 -5.65 -19.39
CA ASP A 224 22.76 -6.24 -18.65
C ASP A 224 22.82 -5.83 -17.18
N VAL A 225 24.04 -5.71 -16.63
CA VAL A 225 24.27 -5.15 -15.29
C VAL A 225 23.87 -3.68 -15.25
N SER A 226 24.32 -2.87 -16.22
CA SER A 226 23.96 -1.46 -16.33
C SER A 226 22.45 -1.26 -16.47
N GLU A 227 21.79 -2.07 -17.31
CA GLU A 227 20.34 -1.94 -17.49
C GLU A 227 19.56 -2.33 -16.23
N ALA A 228 20.03 -3.33 -15.48
CA ALA A 228 19.44 -3.68 -14.19
C ALA A 228 19.60 -2.56 -13.16
N ALA A 229 20.79 -1.93 -13.09
CA ALA A 229 21.01 -0.76 -12.22
C ALA A 229 20.07 0.40 -12.59
N HIS A 230 19.88 0.69 -13.88
CA HIS A 230 18.93 1.71 -14.34
C HIS A 230 17.49 1.37 -13.96
N LEU A 231 17.06 0.10 -14.04
CA LEU A 231 15.72 -0.29 -13.59
C LEU A 231 15.54 -0.07 -12.09
N LEU A 232 16.54 -0.43 -11.29
CA LEU A 232 16.52 -0.24 -9.85
C LEU A 232 16.48 1.25 -9.48
N ASP A 233 17.24 2.09 -10.18
CA ASP A 233 17.22 3.55 -10.01
C ASP A 233 15.84 4.12 -10.40
N TRP A 234 15.28 3.66 -11.52
CA TRP A 234 13.94 4.03 -11.96
C TRP A 234 12.86 3.64 -10.93
N MET A 235 12.90 2.42 -10.38
CA MET A 235 12.04 2.01 -9.29
C MET A 235 12.15 2.96 -8.08
N GLU A 236 13.37 3.28 -7.68
CA GLU A 236 13.70 4.20 -6.58
C GLU A 236 13.14 5.61 -6.81
N GLY A 237 13.22 6.08 -8.06
CA GLY A 237 12.73 7.36 -8.58
C GLY A 237 11.22 7.56 -8.48
N GLY A 238 10.47 6.58 -7.96
CA GLY A 238 9.02 6.69 -7.71
C GLY A 238 8.17 5.92 -8.72
N HIS A 239 8.78 5.04 -9.51
CA HIS A 239 8.07 4.17 -10.43
C HIS A 239 7.65 2.82 -9.82
N PHE A 240 7.99 2.59 -8.54
CA PHE A 240 7.61 1.40 -7.79
C PHE A 240 7.20 1.74 -6.35
N VAL A 241 6.06 1.18 -5.91
CA VAL A 241 5.61 1.19 -4.52
C VAL A 241 6.17 -0.05 -3.82
N PHE A 242 7.32 0.09 -3.15
CA PHE A 242 7.88 -0.90 -2.24
C PHE A 242 6.94 -1.23 -1.08
N LEU A 243 6.54 -2.51 -0.99
CA LEU A 243 5.71 -3.03 0.10
C LEU A 243 6.48 -4.01 1.00
N GLY A 244 7.48 -4.70 0.46
CA GLY A 244 8.33 -5.60 1.23
C GLY A 244 9.67 -5.86 0.57
N TYR A 245 10.65 -6.20 1.40
CA TYR A 245 11.97 -6.65 0.95
C TYR A 245 12.44 -7.82 1.81
N ARG A 246 13.16 -8.78 1.21
CA ARG A 246 13.92 -9.78 1.96
C ARG A 246 15.06 -10.35 1.12
N ARG A 247 16.19 -10.66 1.75
CA ARG A 247 17.30 -11.40 1.14
C ARG A 247 17.08 -12.90 1.28
N TYR A 248 17.44 -13.64 0.25
CA TYR A 248 17.45 -15.09 0.25
C TYR A 248 18.81 -15.64 -0.19
N ARG A 249 19.16 -16.82 0.33
CA ARG A 249 20.31 -17.61 -0.09
C ARG A 249 19.81 -18.87 -0.82
N LEU A 250 20.37 -19.14 -1.99
CA LEU A 250 20.11 -20.34 -2.76
C LEU A 250 21.04 -21.47 -2.29
N GLN A 251 20.47 -22.50 -1.66
CA GLN A 251 21.16 -23.73 -1.34
C GLN A 251 20.88 -24.77 -2.43
N ARG A 252 21.89 -25.03 -3.27
CA ARG A 252 21.79 -26.01 -4.35
C ARG A 252 21.83 -27.44 -3.82
N GLY A 253 20.94 -28.29 -4.31
CA GLY A 253 20.95 -29.72 -4.06
C GLY A 253 20.91 -30.54 -5.35
N ARG A 254 20.95 -31.87 -5.20
CA ARG A 254 21.05 -32.81 -6.33
C ARG A 254 19.76 -32.82 -7.16
N SER A 255 18.62 -33.03 -6.52
CA SER A 255 17.27 -33.07 -7.14
C SER A 255 16.39 -31.87 -6.78
N GLU A 256 16.72 -31.16 -5.70
CA GLU A 256 15.96 -30.01 -5.19
C GLU A 256 16.92 -28.88 -4.78
N ASP A 257 16.51 -27.64 -5.00
CA ASP A 257 17.18 -26.48 -4.43
C ASP A 257 16.31 -25.86 -3.34
N ARG A 258 16.93 -25.19 -2.38
CA ARG A 258 16.22 -24.52 -1.29
C ARG A 258 16.55 -23.05 -1.29
N LEU A 259 15.53 -22.22 -1.35
CA LEU A 259 15.66 -20.79 -1.18
C LEU A 259 15.41 -20.44 0.30
N LEU A 260 16.48 -20.07 0.98
CA LEU A 260 16.50 -19.83 2.42
C LEU A 260 16.40 -18.33 2.70
N ALA A 261 15.35 -17.92 3.39
CA ALA A 261 15.19 -16.54 3.83
C ALA A 261 16.26 -16.18 4.87
N ASP A 262 16.94 -15.05 4.66
CA ASP A 262 17.65 -14.38 5.76
C ASP A 262 16.60 -13.70 6.64
N ALA A 263 16.33 -14.30 7.80
CA ALA A 263 15.28 -13.86 8.71
C ALA A 263 15.46 -12.41 9.16
N HIS A 264 16.70 -11.91 9.29
CA HIS A 264 16.98 -10.57 9.80
C HIS A 264 16.91 -9.49 8.72
N SER A 265 16.81 -9.88 7.45
CA SER A 265 16.77 -8.95 6.31
C SER A 265 15.37 -8.47 5.96
N GLY A 266 14.32 -9.08 6.53
CA GLY A 266 12.93 -8.82 6.15
C GLY A 266 12.45 -7.43 6.54
N LEU A 267 11.90 -6.69 5.57
CA LEU A 267 11.32 -5.36 5.72
C LEU A 267 9.89 -5.32 5.18
N GLY A 268 9.10 -4.35 5.64
CA GLY A 268 7.74 -4.12 5.20
C GLY A 268 6.82 -5.30 5.52
N ILE A 269 5.99 -5.71 4.57
CA ILE A 269 5.10 -6.88 4.72
C ILE A 269 5.88 -8.21 4.89
N LEU A 270 7.17 -8.21 4.55
CA LEU A 270 8.09 -9.34 4.73
C LEU A 270 8.91 -9.24 6.03
N ASN A 271 8.57 -8.34 6.95
CA ASN A 271 9.25 -8.25 8.24
C ASN A 271 8.87 -9.44 9.16
N PRO A 272 9.82 -10.20 9.72
CA PRO A 272 9.53 -11.33 10.62
C PRO A 272 8.78 -10.92 11.89
N ALA A 273 8.92 -9.67 12.35
CA ALA A 273 8.18 -9.16 13.50
C ALA A 273 6.66 -9.15 13.28
N ARG A 274 6.20 -9.26 12.02
CA ARG A 274 4.77 -9.40 11.68
C ARG A 274 4.19 -10.75 12.09
N ARG A 275 5.02 -11.81 12.17
CA ARG A 275 4.60 -13.15 12.57
C ARG A 275 5.55 -13.73 13.61
N PRO A 276 5.52 -13.21 14.86
CA PRO A 276 6.38 -13.70 15.93
C PRO A 276 6.21 -15.22 16.09
N GLY A 277 7.32 -15.96 16.06
CA GLY A 277 7.32 -17.43 16.16
C GLY A 277 7.17 -18.18 14.83
N GLN A 278 6.84 -17.52 13.72
CA GLN A 278 6.88 -18.13 12.38
C GLN A 278 8.21 -17.80 11.71
N ARG A 279 9.13 -18.77 11.66
CA ARG A 279 10.30 -18.66 10.78
C ARG A 279 9.83 -18.80 9.33
N PRO A 280 10.34 -17.97 8.40
CA PRO A 280 10.05 -18.18 6.99
C PRO A 280 10.51 -19.59 6.60
N ALA A 281 9.59 -20.39 6.07
CA ALA A 281 9.93 -21.72 5.57
C ALA A 281 10.86 -21.60 4.37
N ALA A 282 11.74 -22.59 4.19
CA ALA A 282 12.52 -22.72 2.97
C ALA A 282 11.56 -22.96 1.80
N THR A 283 11.72 -22.22 0.71
CA THR A 283 11.00 -22.53 -0.54
C THR A 283 11.77 -23.61 -1.27
N LEU A 284 11.13 -24.76 -1.53
CA LEU A 284 11.70 -25.83 -2.34
C LEU A 284 11.50 -25.52 -3.82
N LEU A 285 12.56 -25.66 -4.60
CA LEU A 285 12.57 -25.38 -6.03
C LEU A 285 12.87 -26.67 -6.80
N HIS A 286 12.00 -26.99 -7.76
CA HIS A 286 12.12 -28.14 -8.66
C HIS A 286 11.88 -27.70 -10.12
N GLY A 287 12.22 -28.58 -11.07
CA GLY A 287 11.93 -28.39 -12.50
C GLY A 287 12.38 -27.03 -13.04
N ASP A 288 11.49 -26.37 -13.78
CA ASP A 288 11.77 -25.09 -14.46
C ASP A 288 12.05 -23.95 -13.49
N VAL A 289 11.40 -23.91 -12.32
CA VAL A 289 11.66 -22.86 -11.31
C VAL A 289 13.08 -22.99 -10.77
N ARG A 290 13.57 -24.23 -10.58
CA ARG A 290 14.96 -24.48 -10.20
C ARG A 290 15.93 -24.11 -11.32
N ALA A 291 15.59 -24.41 -12.57
CA ALA A 291 16.40 -24.00 -13.72
C ALA A 291 16.53 -22.47 -13.79
N ARG A 292 15.39 -21.75 -13.74
CA ARG A 292 15.33 -20.29 -13.73
C ARG A 292 16.07 -19.65 -12.55
N ALA A 293 16.00 -20.25 -11.36
CA ALA A 293 16.76 -19.77 -10.21
C ALA A 293 18.29 -19.85 -10.42
N ARG A 294 18.77 -20.77 -11.25
CA ARG A 294 20.19 -20.94 -11.57
C ARG A 294 20.66 -20.19 -12.81
N GLU A 295 19.75 -19.78 -13.68
CA GLU A 295 20.07 -19.02 -14.90
C GLU A 295 20.89 -17.76 -14.54
N PRO A 296 21.97 -17.44 -15.29
CA PRO A 296 22.80 -16.27 -15.05
C PRO A 296 22.14 -14.98 -15.58
N GLU A 297 20.86 -14.78 -15.26
CA GLU A 297 20.13 -13.53 -15.52
C GLU A 297 20.03 -12.75 -14.20
N LEU A 298 20.50 -11.51 -14.19
CA LEU A 298 20.58 -10.69 -12.97
C LEU A 298 19.20 -10.39 -12.36
N LEU A 299 18.19 -10.17 -13.21
CA LEU A 299 16.86 -9.77 -12.78
C LEU A 299 15.82 -10.89 -12.97
N ILE A 300 14.88 -10.96 -12.03
CA ILE A 300 13.65 -11.73 -12.14
C ILE A 300 12.49 -10.74 -12.01
N LEU A 301 11.73 -10.55 -13.09
CA LEU A 301 10.57 -9.66 -13.13
C LEU A 301 9.31 -10.49 -13.40
N THR A 302 8.42 -10.58 -12.41
CA THR A 302 7.18 -11.38 -12.54
C THR A 302 6.11 -10.91 -11.57
N LYS A 303 4.92 -11.50 -11.65
CA LYS A 303 3.88 -11.36 -10.62
C LYS A 303 4.08 -12.42 -9.54
N ALA A 304 3.99 -12.02 -8.28
CA ALA A 304 3.94 -12.94 -7.17
C ALA A 304 2.57 -13.61 -7.12
N ASN A 305 2.52 -14.81 -6.53
CA ASN A 305 1.28 -15.59 -6.34
C ASN A 305 0.37 -15.02 -5.23
N SER A 306 0.65 -13.82 -4.73
CA SER A 306 -0.08 -13.17 -3.65
C SER A 306 -0.54 -11.79 -4.08
N THR A 307 -1.79 -11.47 -3.80
CA THR A 307 -2.39 -10.15 -4.04
C THR A 307 -1.96 -9.15 -2.97
N ALA A 308 -1.77 -7.90 -3.36
CA ALA A 308 -1.44 -6.83 -2.42
C ALA A 308 -2.60 -6.59 -1.43
N THR A 309 -2.25 -6.42 -0.17
CA THR A 309 -3.17 -5.97 0.88
C THR A 309 -3.11 -4.46 1.09
N VAL A 310 -2.22 -3.77 0.36
CA VAL A 310 -1.93 -2.33 0.46
C VAL A 310 -2.13 -1.68 -0.92
N HIS A 311 -2.75 -0.50 -0.93
CA HIS A 311 -2.94 0.41 -2.07
C HIS A 311 -3.93 -0.05 -3.15
N ARG A 312 -3.69 -1.18 -3.83
CA ARG A 312 -4.59 -1.72 -4.89
C ARG A 312 -4.59 -3.24 -4.94
N GLY A 313 -5.75 -3.85 -5.23
CA GLY A 313 -5.98 -5.30 -5.14
C GLY A 313 -5.41 -6.13 -6.30
N GLU A 314 -4.22 -5.79 -6.75
CA GLU A 314 -3.54 -6.48 -7.85
C GLU A 314 -2.58 -7.54 -7.31
N PHE A 315 -2.16 -8.46 -8.19
CA PHE A 315 -1.03 -9.33 -7.88
C PHE A 315 0.21 -8.48 -7.63
N LEU A 316 0.95 -8.81 -6.57
CA LEU A 316 2.17 -8.07 -6.24
C LEU A 316 3.21 -8.25 -7.34
N ASP A 317 3.92 -7.18 -7.67
CA ASP A 317 5.09 -7.22 -8.52
C ASP A 317 6.27 -7.77 -7.73
N TYR A 318 6.93 -8.75 -8.34
CA TYR A 318 8.14 -9.40 -7.85
C TYR A 318 9.32 -8.90 -8.66
N VAL A 319 10.27 -8.26 -7.96
CA VAL A 319 11.57 -7.88 -8.53
C VAL A 319 12.66 -8.57 -7.73
N GLY A 320 13.26 -9.61 -8.30
CA GLY A 320 14.41 -10.31 -7.76
C GLY A 320 15.69 -9.81 -8.40
N VAL A 321 16.70 -9.47 -7.60
CA VAL A 321 18.07 -9.19 -8.05
C VAL A 321 18.97 -10.32 -7.56
N LYS A 322 19.41 -11.19 -8.46
CA LYS A 322 20.22 -12.37 -8.11
C LYS A 322 21.60 -11.94 -7.60
N THR A 323 22.11 -12.68 -6.62
CA THR A 323 23.49 -12.56 -6.14
C THR A 323 24.33 -13.71 -6.68
N PHE A 324 25.62 -13.48 -6.83
CA PHE A 324 26.57 -14.41 -7.45
C PHE A 324 27.75 -14.66 -6.51
N ASP A 325 28.21 -15.90 -6.46
CA ASP A 325 29.44 -16.26 -5.76
C ASP A 325 30.70 -15.88 -6.57
N ALA A 326 31.88 -16.08 -5.98
CA ALA A 326 33.17 -15.80 -6.62
C ALA A 326 33.43 -16.63 -7.90
N ARG A 327 32.61 -17.65 -8.20
CA ARG A 327 32.68 -18.48 -9.42
C ARG A 327 31.65 -18.04 -10.46
N GLY A 328 30.93 -16.95 -10.22
CA GLY A 328 29.87 -16.46 -11.09
C GLY A 328 28.59 -17.29 -11.05
N GLN A 329 28.39 -18.10 -10.02
CA GLN A 329 27.19 -18.93 -9.86
C GLN A 329 26.19 -18.22 -8.96
N VAL A 330 24.90 -18.24 -9.36
CA VAL A 330 23.83 -17.70 -8.50
C VAL A 330 23.83 -18.38 -7.14
N ASP A 331 23.93 -17.58 -6.08
CA ASP A 331 23.98 -18.02 -4.67
C ASP A 331 22.84 -17.44 -3.80
N GLY A 332 21.97 -16.62 -4.39
CA GLY A 332 20.87 -15.97 -3.67
C GLY A 332 20.16 -14.89 -4.47
N GLU A 333 19.34 -14.11 -3.77
CA GLU A 333 18.67 -12.95 -4.33
C GLU A 333 18.31 -11.89 -3.28
N HIS A 334 18.22 -10.66 -3.74
CA HIS A 334 17.48 -9.58 -3.11
C HIS A 334 16.06 -9.56 -3.69
N ARG A 335 15.04 -9.80 -2.87
CA ARG A 335 13.65 -9.84 -3.32
C ARG A 335 12.92 -8.59 -2.87
N PHE A 336 12.40 -7.83 -3.82
CA PHE A 336 11.45 -6.75 -3.59
C PHE A 336 10.05 -7.19 -4.03
N ILE A 337 9.06 -6.85 -3.20
CA ILE A 337 7.66 -7.08 -3.45
C ILE A 337 6.95 -5.74 -3.36
N GLY A 338 6.11 -5.42 -4.34
CA GLY A 338 5.48 -4.13 -4.41
C GLY A 338 4.49 -4.01 -5.56
N LEU A 339 4.34 -2.79 -6.06
CA LEU A 339 3.45 -2.47 -7.17
C LEU A 339 4.12 -1.45 -8.08
N TRP A 340 4.12 -1.66 -9.40
CA TRP A 340 4.44 -0.60 -10.35
C TRP A 340 3.46 0.57 -10.19
N THR A 341 3.91 1.81 -10.37
CA THR A 341 3.00 2.97 -10.32
C THR A 341 2.28 3.16 -11.66
N SER A 342 1.25 4.02 -11.69
CA SER A 342 0.50 4.31 -12.92
C SER A 342 1.37 4.78 -14.08
N THR A 343 2.50 5.43 -13.81
CA THR A 343 3.44 5.90 -14.84
C THR A 343 4.08 4.75 -15.60
N ALA A 344 4.29 3.59 -14.97
CA ALA A 344 4.74 2.39 -15.66
C ALA A 344 3.73 1.91 -16.71
N TYR A 345 2.43 2.09 -16.45
CA TYR A 345 1.37 1.64 -17.34
C TYR A 345 0.93 2.70 -18.34
N GLN A 346 1.23 3.98 -18.14
CA GLN A 346 0.79 5.07 -19.03
C GLN A 346 1.92 5.62 -19.90
N GLY A 347 3.18 5.46 -19.49
CA GLY A 347 4.35 5.87 -20.28
C GLY A 347 4.71 4.87 -21.38
N SER A 348 5.62 5.28 -22.26
CA SER A 348 6.14 4.39 -23.30
C SER A 348 7.03 3.30 -22.67
N PRO A 349 6.92 2.03 -23.09
CA PRO A 349 7.85 0.98 -22.68
C PRO A 349 9.30 1.28 -23.10
N ARG A 350 9.52 2.24 -24.01
CA ARG A 350 10.85 2.73 -24.40
C ARG A 350 11.52 3.63 -23.37
N ASP A 351 10.74 4.16 -22.43
CA ASP A 351 11.26 4.98 -21.32
C ASP A 351 11.56 4.13 -20.09
N ILE A 352 11.16 2.85 -20.11
CA ILE A 352 11.30 1.94 -18.98
C ILE A 352 12.57 1.10 -19.19
N PRO A 353 13.55 1.15 -18.28
CA PRO A 353 14.73 0.28 -18.35
C PRO A 353 14.34 -1.20 -18.45
N VAL A 354 15.17 -2.00 -19.10
CA VAL A 354 14.92 -3.40 -19.50
C VAL A 354 13.87 -3.55 -20.60
N LEU A 355 12.73 -2.84 -20.52
CA LEU A 355 11.70 -2.89 -21.56
C LEU A 355 12.16 -2.18 -22.84
N ARG A 356 12.83 -1.03 -22.73
CA ARG A 356 13.36 -0.30 -23.89
C ARG A 356 14.28 -1.16 -24.76
N ARG A 357 15.18 -1.93 -24.13
CA ARG A 357 16.06 -2.87 -24.83
C ARG A 357 15.30 -4.06 -25.41
N LYS A 358 14.22 -4.50 -24.76
CA LYS A 358 13.34 -5.56 -25.26
C LYS A 358 12.62 -5.11 -26.53
N VAL A 359 12.05 -3.90 -26.52
CA VAL A 359 11.41 -3.26 -27.67
C VAL A 359 12.42 -3.10 -28.83
N GLU A 360 13.60 -2.56 -28.55
CA GLU A 360 14.66 -2.41 -29.56
C GLU A 360 15.04 -3.76 -30.20
N ARG A 361 15.21 -4.81 -29.41
CA ARG A 361 15.55 -6.16 -29.92
C ARG A 361 14.44 -6.76 -30.77
N VAL A 362 13.17 -6.54 -30.41
CA VAL A 362 12.02 -7.00 -31.22
C VAL A 362 12.01 -6.29 -32.58
N ILE A 363 12.21 -4.98 -32.61
CA ILE A 363 12.26 -4.21 -33.87
C ILE A 363 13.44 -4.65 -34.74
N GLN A 364 14.63 -4.79 -34.14
CA GLN A 364 15.83 -5.28 -34.83
C GLN A 364 15.64 -6.68 -35.42
N HIS A 365 14.89 -7.56 -34.74
CA HIS A 365 14.61 -8.90 -35.23
C HIS A 365 13.85 -8.89 -36.57
N PHE A 366 12.86 -8.02 -36.70
CA PHE A 366 12.08 -7.89 -37.94
C PHE A 366 12.82 -7.10 -39.04
N GLY A 367 13.98 -6.51 -38.74
CA GLY A 367 14.79 -5.77 -39.73
C GLY A 367 14.09 -4.52 -40.28
N LEU A 368 13.06 -4.02 -39.58
CA LEU A 368 12.27 -2.87 -40.01
C LEU A 368 12.97 -1.57 -39.64
N ASP A 369 12.97 -0.59 -40.56
CA ASP A 369 13.33 0.78 -40.20
C ASP A 369 12.26 1.33 -39.23
N PRO A 370 12.61 1.78 -38.01
CA PRO A 370 11.65 2.35 -37.07
C PRO A 370 10.83 3.53 -37.62
N ALA A 371 11.33 4.23 -38.66
CA ALA A 371 10.65 5.32 -39.32
C ALA A 371 9.68 4.86 -40.43
N SER A 372 9.81 3.61 -40.90
CA SER A 372 8.92 3.01 -41.90
C SER A 372 7.50 2.80 -41.37
N HIS A 373 6.55 2.56 -42.28
CA HIS A 373 5.16 2.27 -41.90
C HIS A 373 5.08 1.03 -41.00
N ASP A 374 5.64 -0.08 -41.45
CA ASP A 374 5.65 -1.36 -40.72
C ASP A 374 6.37 -1.25 -39.38
N GLY A 375 7.49 -0.51 -39.32
CA GLY A 375 8.21 -0.25 -38.06
C GLY A 375 7.37 0.54 -37.05
N LYS A 376 6.58 1.51 -37.52
CA LYS A 376 5.64 2.27 -36.68
C LYS A 376 4.46 1.41 -36.22
N GLU A 377 3.99 0.47 -37.05
CA GLU A 377 2.93 -0.45 -36.65
C GLU A 377 3.38 -1.41 -35.54
N VAL A 378 4.56 -2.04 -35.68
CA VAL A 378 5.12 -2.89 -34.61
C VAL A 378 5.32 -2.10 -33.32
N LEU A 379 5.81 -0.87 -33.42
CA LEU A 379 5.92 0.03 -32.27
C LEU A 379 4.56 0.32 -31.64
N ALA A 380 3.54 0.66 -32.43
CA ALA A 380 2.19 0.92 -31.91
C ALA A 380 1.58 -0.29 -31.18
N VAL A 381 1.86 -1.50 -31.67
CA VAL A 381 1.47 -2.74 -30.98
C VAL A 381 2.20 -2.85 -29.64
N LEU A 382 3.51 -2.66 -29.61
CA LEU A 382 4.30 -2.75 -28.36
C LEU A 382 3.92 -1.65 -27.34
N GLU A 383 3.55 -0.45 -27.80
CA GLU A 383 3.06 0.65 -26.96
C GLU A 383 1.74 0.32 -26.26
N THR A 384 0.87 -0.47 -26.91
CA THR A 384 -0.43 -0.88 -26.36
C THR A 384 -0.42 -2.25 -25.69
N TYR A 385 0.68 -3.01 -25.84
CA TYR A 385 0.85 -4.33 -25.25
C TYR A 385 0.77 -4.27 -23.71
N PRO A 386 0.14 -5.26 -23.04
CA PRO A 386 0.05 -5.28 -21.59
C PRO A 386 1.43 -5.19 -20.93
N ARG A 387 1.65 -4.16 -20.12
CA ARG A 387 2.96 -3.88 -19.50
C ARG A 387 3.47 -5.03 -18.65
N ASP A 388 2.57 -5.70 -17.93
CA ASP A 388 2.90 -6.86 -17.11
C ASP A 388 3.41 -8.04 -17.93
N GLU A 389 2.88 -8.23 -19.14
CA GLU A 389 3.36 -9.25 -20.05
C GLU A 389 4.70 -8.84 -20.67
N LEU A 390 4.87 -7.55 -21.03
CA LEU A 390 6.17 -7.05 -21.50
C LEU A 390 7.27 -7.25 -20.46
N PHE A 391 6.99 -7.09 -19.15
CA PHE A 391 7.98 -7.38 -18.10
C PHE A 391 8.35 -8.87 -18.06
N GLN A 392 7.36 -9.75 -18.21
CA GLN A 392 7.51 -11.20 -18.00
C GLN A 392 8.03 -11.97 -19.23
N ALA A 393 7.66 -11.54 -20.44
CA ALA A 393 7.97 -12.22 -21.68
C ALA A 393 9.46 -12.13 -22.01
N ARG A 394 10.05 -13.19 -22.59
CA ARG A 394 11.36 -13.11 -23.22
C ARG A 394 11.21 -12.49 -24.61
N VAL A 395 12.31 -11.96 -25.17
CA VAL A 395 12.30 -11.44 -26.57
C VAL A 395 11.80 -12.52 -27.53
N SER A 396 12.21 -13.78 -27.34
CA SER A 396 11.76 -14.93 -28.13
C SER A 396 10.24 -15.14 -28.12
N ASP A 397 9.58 -14.76 -27.04
CA ASP A 397 8.13 -14.92 -26.90
C ASP A 397 7.38 -13.82 -27.65
N LEU A 398 8.00 -12.63 -27.81
CA LEU A 398 7.42 -11.45 -28.45
C LEU A 398 7.61 -11.41 -29.97
N ILE A 399 8.54 -12.20 -30.50
CA ILE A 399 8.85 -12.29 -31.95
C ILE A 399 8.20 -13.50 -32.63
N ARG A 400 7.40 -14.26 -31.88
CA ARG A 400 6.68 -15.43 -32.37
C ARG A 400 5.30 -15.04 -32.84
#